data_AF-A0A268TPZ5-F1
#
_entry.id   AF-A0A268TPZ5-F1
#
_cell.length_a   1.000
_cell.length_b   1.000
_cell.length_c   1.000
_cell.angle_alpha   90.00
_cell.angle_beta   90.00
_cell.angle_gamma   90.00
#
_symmetry.space_group_name_H-M   'P 1'
#
loop_
_entity.id
_entity.type
_entity.pdbx_description
1 polymer ?
#
loop_
_entity_poly.entity_id
_entity_poly.type
_entity_poly.pdbx_seq_one_letter_code
_entity_poly.pdbx_strand_id
1 'polypeptide(L)'
;MKRIHLSIQEKHDQILEREAKRRNKSKSQYLRDLISKRANNKILKDLAKIQTFNCEILLQISRLSANINQIAYHLNSGFKTDPKEFFKVSEELLEHIQILREDLNKNSKLLLKVV
;
A
#
# COMPACT_ATOMS: atom_id res chain seq x y z
N MET A 1 -17.28 -3.01 -29.15
CA MET A 1 -16.03 -3.77 -28.85
C MET A 1 -14.91 -3.25 -29.75
N LYS A 2 -13.76 -2.88 -29.18
CA LYS A 2 -12.58 -2.43 -29.95
C LYS A 2 -11.80 -3.65 -30.45
N ARG A 3 -11.56 -3.75 -31.76
CA ARG A 3 -10.68 -4.79 -32.33
C ARG A 3 -9.22 -4.37 -32.17
N ILE A 4 -8.37 -5.29 -31.73
CA ILE A 4 -6.93 -5.08 -31.56
C ILE A 4 -6.22 -6.14 -32.41
N HIS A 5 -5.31 -5.71 -33.26
CA HIS A 5 -4.42 -6.60 -34.01
C HIS A 5 -3.08 -6.65 -33.27
N LEU A 6 -2.55 -7.86 -33.10
CA LEU A 6 -1.32 -8.13 -32.38
C LEU A 6 -0.43 -8.97 -33.28
N SER A 7 0.83 -8.57 -33.44
CA SER A 7 1.85 -9.41 -34.07
C SER A 7 2.59 -10.17 -32.98
N ILE A 8 2.71 -11.48 -33.16
CA ILE A 8 3.40 -12.39 -32.24
C ILE A 8 4.27 -13.33 -33.06
N GLN A 9 5.44 -13.65 -32.52
CA GLN A 9 6.34 -14.62 -33.16
C GLN A 9 5.67 -15.99 -33.20
N GLU A 10 5.92 -16.74 -34.27
CA GLU A 10 5.29 -18.03 -34.53
C GLU A 10 5.43 -19.03 -33.37
N LYS A 11 6.62 -19.12 -32.77
CA LYS A 11 6.86 -19.95 -31.59
C LYS A 11 5.93 -19.62 -30.42
N HIS A 12 5.57 -18.36 -30.23
CA HIS A 12 4.70 -17.91 -29.15
C HIS A 12 3.22 -18.16 -29.47
N ASP A 13 2.81 -18.07 -30.75
CA ASP A 13 1.44 -18.44 -31.17
C ASP A 13 1.20 -19.95 -30.99
N GLN A 14 2.18 -20.78 -31.32
CA GLN A 14 2.09 -22.23 -31.11
C GLN A 14 1.93 -22.60 -29.62
N ILE A 15 2.66 -21.91 -28.73
CA ILE A 15 2.52 -22.09 -27.28
C ILE A 15 1.13 -21.61 -26.82
N LEU A 16 0.67 -20.46 -27.31
CA LEU A 16 -0.64 -19.90 -26.98
C LEU A 16 -1.77 -20.85 -27.38
N GLU A 17 -1.71 -21.42 -28.59
CA GLU A 17 -2.65 -22.41 -29.11
C GLU A 17 -2.69 -23.67 -28.23
N ARG A 18 -1.52 -24.21 -27.89
CA ARG A 18 -1.40 -25.42 -27.07
C ARG A 18 -2.03 -25.20 -25.69
N GLU A 19 -1.72 -24.09 -25.04
CA GLU A 19 -2.23 -23.78 -23.70
C GLU A 19 -3.72 -23.42 -23.70
N ALA A 20 -4.22 -22.78 -24.76
CA ALA A 20 -5.64 -22.52 -24.94
C ALA A 20 -6.44 -23.84 -25.06
N LYS A 21 -5.95 -24.77 -25.89
CA LYS A 21 -6.52 -26.11 -26.05
C LYS A 21 -6.52 -26.90 -24.75
N ARG A 22 -5.41 -26.93 -24.00
CA ARG A 22 -5.34 -27.60 -22.69
C ARG A 22 -6.38 -27.11 -21.68
N ARG A 23 -6.88 -25.88 -21.86
CA ARG A 23 -7.86 -25.25 -20.97
C ARG A 23 -9.27 -25.19 -21.57
N ASN A 24 -9.52 -25.87 -22.70
CA ASN A 24 -10.78 -25.85 -23.44
C ASN A 24 -11.28 -24.43 -23.74
N LYS A 25 -10.38 -23.55 -24.21
CA LYS A 25 -10.68 -22.16 -24.56
C LYS A 25 -10.21 -21.82 -25.97
N SER A 26 -10.87 -20.86 -26.61
CA SER A 26 -10.34 -20.25 -27.83
C SER A 26 -9.08 -19.43 -27.52
N LYS A 27 -8.16 -19.31 -28.48
CA LYS A 27 -6.95 -18.48 -28.35
C LYS A 27 -7.27 -17.07 -27.86
N SER A 28 -8.26 -16.41 -28.49
CA SER A 28 -8.64 -15.05 -28.14
C SER A 28 -9.22 -14.95 -26.73
N GLN A 29 -9.99 -15.95 -26.28
CA GLN A 29 -10.50 -15.98 -24.91
C GLN A 29 -9.37 -16.19 -23.91
N TYR A 30 -8.47 -17.14 -24.19
CA TYR A 30 -7.32 -17.38 -23.32
C TYR A 30 -6.39 -16.17 -23.22
N LEU A 31 -6.15 -15.48 -24.33
CA LEU A 31 -5.34 -14.26 -24.36
C LEU A 31 -5.98 -13.13 -23.56
N ARG A 32 -7.31 -12.92 -23.68
CA ARG A 32 -8.04 -11.97 -22.86
C ARG A 32 -7.94 -12.32 -21.37
N ASP A 33 -8.13 -13.58 -21.01
CA ASP A 33 -7.99 -14.04 -19.63
C ASP A 33 -6.59 -13.78 -19.07
N LEU A 34 -5.53 -13.99 -19.87
CA LEU A 34 -4.15 -13.70 -19.46
C LEU A 34 -3.92 -12.21 -19.24
N ILE A 35 -4.42 -11.35 -20.14
CA ILE A 35 -4.32 -9.90 -20.01
C ILE A 35 -5.05 -9.44 -18.75
N SER A 36 -6.30 -9.89 -18.56
CA SER A 36 -7.10 -9.58 -17.37
C SER A 36 -6.45 -10.08 -16.09
N LYS A 37 -5.93 -11.31 -16.06
CA LYS A 37 -5.19 -11.84 -14.89
C LYS A 37 -3.93 -11.04 -14.60
N ARG A 38 -3.18 -10.63 -15.62
CA ARG A 38 -1.99 -9.79 -15.44
C ARG A 38 -2.36 -8.42 -14.87
N ALA A 39 -3.42 -7.80 -15.38
CA ALA A 39 -3.93 -6.52 -14.87
C ALA A 39 -4.37 -6.67 -13.41
N ASN A 40 -5.17 -7.68 -13.09
CA ASN A 40 -5.64 -7.96 -11.73
C ASN A 40 -4.48 -8.25 -10.77
N ASN A 41 -3.47 -9.03 -11.18
CA ASN A 41 -2.28 -9.29 -10.36
C ASN A 41 -1.46 -8.02 -10.10
N LYS A 42 -1.40 -7.09 -11.06
CA LYS A 42 -0.75 -5.79 -10.83
C LYS A 42 -1.53 -4.99 -9.78
N ILE A 43 -2.85 -4.89 -9.94
CA ILE A 43 -3.73 -4.20 -8.99
C ILE A 43 -3.60 -4.80 -7.59
N LEU A 44 -3.61 -6.12 -7.46
CA LEU A 44 -3.43 -6.80 -6.17
C LEU A 44 -2.08 -6.50 -5.52
N LYS A 45 -0.99 -6.43 -6.30
CA LYS A 45 0.32 -6.03 -5.79
C LYS A 45 0.35 -4.58 -5.30
N ASP A 46 -0.31 -3.69 -6.03
CA ASP A 46 -0.36 -2.28 -5.67
C ASP A 46 -1.25 -2.06 -4.42
N LEU A 47 -2.38 -2.78 -4.32
CA LEU A 47 -3.22 -2.83 -3.12
C LEU A 47 -2.47 -3.38 -1.90
N ALA A 48 -1.71 -4.46 -2.05
CA ALA A 48 -0.92 -5.02 -0.97
C ALA A 48 0.09 -4.00 -0.42
N LYS A 49 0.76 -3.23 -1.30
CA LYS A 49 1.67 -2.15 -0.89
C LYS A 49 0.94 -1.05 -0.12
N ILE A 50 -0.22 -0.62 -0.61
CA ILE A 50 -1.05 0.38 0.09
C ILE A 50 -1.46 -0.13 1.46
N GLN A 51 -1.86 -1.40 1.56
CA GLN A 51 -2.28 -1.98 2.83
C GLN A 51 -1.14 -2.05 3.85
N THR A 52 0.07 -2.47 3.45
CA THR A 52 1.25 -2.41 4.33
C THR A 52 1.50 -0.98 4.81
N PHE A 53 1.43 0.00 3.91
CA PHE A 53 1.66 1.40 4.22
C PHE A 53 0.60 1.97 5.18
N ASN A 54 -0.67 1.57 5.01
CA ASN A 54 -1.75 1.94 5.93
C ASN A 54 -1.51 1.37 7.34
N CYS A 55 -1.00 0.15 7.45
CA CYS A 55 -0.63 -0.44 8.74
C CYS A 55 0.49 0.36 9.43
N GLU A 56 1.49 0.81 8.68
CA GLU A 56 2.58 1.66 9.20
C GLU A 56 2.03 3.00 9.74
N ILE A 57 1.14 3.65 8.99
CA ILE A 57 0.43 4.87 9.43
C ILE A 57 -0.34 4.62 10.74
N LEU A 58 -1.11 3.54 10.82
CA LEU A 58 -1.89 3.21 12.02
C LEU A 58 -0.98 2.99 13.25
N LEU A 59 0.18 2.36 13.05
CA LEU A 59 1.17 2.19 14.11
C LEU A 59 1.70 3.55 14.61
N GLN A 60 1.98 4.49 13.70
CA GLN A 60 2.41 5.83 14.08
C GLN A 60 1.32 6.58 14.85
N ILE A 61 0.06 6.51 14.40
CA ILE A 61 -1.09 7.10 15.12
C ILE A 61 -1.22 6.53 16.55
N SER A 62 -1.00 5.23 16.71
CA SER A 62 -1.02 4.59 18.03
C SER A 62 0.08 5.15 18.94
N ARG A 63 1.29 5.38 18.42
CA ARG A 63 2.41 5.98 19.18
C ARG A 63 2.12 7.42 19.58
N LEU A 64 1.56 8.22 18.67
CA LEU A 64 1.11 9.59 18.98
C LEU A 64 0.10 9.60 20.13
N SER A 65 -0.89 8.72 20.07
CA SER A 65 -1.92 8.60 21.10
C SER A 65 -1.34 8.24 22.47
N ALA A 66 -0.35 7.34 22.50
CA ALA A 66 0.36 6.97 23.72
C ALA A 66 1.15 8.15 24.32
N ASN A 67 1.91 8.88 23.49
CA ASN A 67 2.69 10.02 23.93
C ASN A 67 1.79 11.16 24.45
N ILE A 68 0.68 11.45 23.77
CA ILE A 68 -0.31 12.44 24.20
C ILE A 68 -0.89 12.06 25.58
N ASN A 69 -1.22 10.78 25.78
CA ASN A 69 -1.74 10.32 27.07
C ASN A 69 -0.71 10.46 28.20
N GLN A 70 0.57 10.19 27.93
CA GLN A 70 1.65 10.38 28.91
C GLN A 70 1.83 11.86 29.26
N ILE A 71 1.85 12.74 28.26
CA ILE A 71 1.89 14.20 28.46
C ILE A 71 0.71 14.65 29.32
N ALA A 72 -0.51 14.21 29.00
CA ALA A 72 -1.70 14.54 29.78
C ALA A 72 -1.60 14.06 31.24
N TYR A 73 -1.07 12.86 31.46
CA TYR A 73 -0.81 12.34 32.81
C TYR A 73 0.19 13.23 33.58
N HIS A 74 1.30 13.63 32.96
CA HIS A 74 2.28 14.53 33.59
C HIS A 74 1.65 15.88 33.96
N LEU A 75 0.86 16.47 33.06
CA LEU A 75 0.15 17.74 33.32
C LEU A 75 -0.87 17.60 34.46
N ASN A 76 -1.66 16.52 34.46
CA ASN A 76 -2.69 16.27 35.46
C ASN A 76 -2.13 15.93 36.86
N SER A 77 -0.91 15.40 36.94
CA SER A 77 -0.24 15.12 38.21
C SER A 77 0.39 16.35 38.88
N GLY A 78 0.26 17.54 38.26
CA GLY A 78 0.77 18.80 38.78
C GLY A 78 2.29 18.92 38.68
N PHE A 79 2.91 18.37 37.63
CA PHE A 79 4.36 18.36 37.40
C PHE A 79 5.17 17.74 38.56
N LYS A 80 4.59 16.79 39.29
CA LYS A 80 5.35 15.94 40.23
C LYS A 80 6.29 14.95 39.54
N THR A 81 6.41 15.04 38.20
CA THR A 81 7.25 14.17 37.37
C THR A 81 8.51 14.89 36.93
N ASP A 82 9.55 14.12 36.58
CA ASP A 82 10.82 14.64 36.08
C ASP A 82 10.60 15.47 34.79
N PRO A 83 10.94 16.77 34.80
CA PRO A 83 10.85 17.62 33.61
C PRO A 83 11.59 17.04 32.39
N LYS A 84 12.70 16.31 32.60
CA LYS A 84 13.45 15.68 31.50
C LYS A 84 12.64 14.61 30.79
N GLU A 85 11.87 13.83 31.54
CA GLU A 85 11.00 12.79 30.99
C GLU A 85 9.88 13.42 30.15
N PHE A 86 9.27 14.50 30.66
CA PHE A 86 8.25 15.25 29.94
C PHE A 86 8.75 15.83 28.61
N PHE A 87 9.92 16.48 28.62
CA PHE A 87 10.50 17.04 27.40
C PHE A 87 10.86 15.95 26.39
N LYS A 88 11.40 14.81 26.86
CA LYS A 88 11.69 13.67 25.99
C LYS A 88 10.45 13.14 25.28
N VAL A 89 9.35 12.89 26.01
CA VAL A 89 8.08 12.42 25.41
C VAL A 89 7.51 13.45 24.42
N SER A 90 7.69 14.74 24.70
CA SER A 90 7.27 15.84 23.82
C SER A 90 8.08 15.89 22.52
N GLU A 91 9.39 15.69 22.60
CA GLU A 91 10.26 15.59 21.41
C GLU A 91 9.93 14.36 20.57
N GLU A 92 9.76 13.19 21.19
CA GLU A 92 9.35 11.96 20.49
C GLU A 92 7.98 12.12 19.81
N LEU A 93 7.05 12.86 20.42
CA LEU A 93 5.76 13.18 19.81
C LEU A 93 5.95 14.00 18.52
N LEU A 94 6.78 15.05 18.56
CA LEU A 94 7.05 15.88 17.39
C LEU A 94 7.68 15.08 16.25
N GLU A 95 8.65 14.22 16.55
CA GLU A 95 9.28 13.34 15.57
C GLU A 95 8.25 12.39 14.91
N HIS A 96 7.41 11.73 15.71
CA HIS A 96 6.38 10.83 15.20
C HIS A 96 5.33 11.58 14.33
N ILE A 97 4.98 12.82 14.68
CA ILE A 97 4.07 13.64 13.86
C ILE A 97 4.71 13.94 12.50
N GLN A 98 6.00 14.28 12.49
CA GLN A 98 6.72 14.59 11.27
C GLN A 98 6.79 13.37 10.34
N ILE A 99 7.14 12.20 10.89
CA ILE A 99 7.17 10.92 10.15
C ILE A 99 5.78 10.60 9.59
N LEU A 100 4.74 10.68 10.42
CA LEU A 100 3.37 10.43 9.98
C LEU A 100 2.95 11.35 8.83
N ARG A 101 3.30 12.63 8.90
CA ARG A 101 3.00 13.60 7.82
C ARG A 101 3.68 13.22 6.51
N GLU A 102 4.95 12.83 6.57
CA GLU A 102 5.68 12.38 5.39
C GLU A 102 5.08 11.11 4.79
N ASP A 103 4.69 10.18 5.66
CA ASP A 103 4.12 8.92 5.22
C ASP A 103 2.74 9.12 4.59
N LEU A 104 1.86 9.92 5.20
CA LEU A 104 0.58 10.28 4.59
C LEU A 104 0.74 10.92 3.19
N ASN A 105 1.75 11.79 3.02
CA ASN A 105 2.06 12.37 1.71
C ASN A 105 2.53 11.34 0.69
N LYS A 106 3.32 10.34 1.09
CA LYS A 106 3.71 9.22 0.22
C LYS A 106 2.50 8.35 -0.14
N ASN A 107 1.64 8.06 0.83
CA ASN A 107 0.43 7.26 0.62
C ASN A 107 -0.53 7.90 -0.38
N SER A 108 -0.78 9.21 -0.23
CA SER A 108 -1.61 9.97 -1.16
C SER A 108 -1.11 9.85 -2.61
N LYS A 109 0.21 9.93 -2.82
CA LYS A 109 0.82 9.73 -4.14
C LYS A 109 0.69 8.30 -4.68
N LEU A 110 0.62 7.29 -3.81
CA LEU A 110 0.41 5.90 -4.21
C LEU A 110 -1.06 5.65 -4.58
N LEU A 111 -2.01 6.21 -3.84
CA LEU A 111 -3.44 6.11 -4.13
C LEU A 111 -3.79 6.70 -5.51
N LEU A 112 -3.19 7.85 -5.87
CA LEU A 112 -3.33 8.47 -7.20
C LEU A 112 -2.80 7.62 -8.36
N LYS A 113 -2.03 6.56 -8.11
CA LYS A 113 -1.53 5.64 -9.16
C LYS A 113 -2.42 4.41 -9.35
N VAL A 114 -3.32 4.15 -8.41
CA VAL A 114 -4.18 2.96 -8.38
C VAL A 114 -5.63 3.31 -8.74
N VAL A 115 -6.06 4.53 -8.42
CA VAL A 115 -7.33 5.14 -8.88
C VAL A 115 -7.13 5.80 -10.24
#